data_AF-A0A3S3PTA9-F1
#
_entry.id   AF-A0A3S3PTA9-F1
#
_cell.length_a   1.000
_cell.length_b   1.000
_cell.length_c   1.000
_cell.angle_alpha   90.00
_cell.angle_beta   90.00
_cell.angle_gamma   90.00
#
_symmetry.space_group_name_H-M   'P 1'
#
loop_
_entity.id
_entity.type
_entity.pdbx_description
1 polymer ?
#
loop_
_entity_poly.entity_id
_entity_poly.type
_entity_poly.pdbx_seq_one_letter_code
_entity_poly.pdbx_strand_id
1 'polypeptide(L)'
;MSLAEAVAQIEELKVHMQSIIAAFREQMEYFYDELTLFKRAIQTNDSITENRRVKVPEPKPFAGARNAKELENFLWDMEQYFSAAHIPIKKELQSPACTCLAMVDDDLSAGCVPITTWESLRKELIDQFLPCNVAWVAHETL
;
A
#
# COMPACT_ATOMS: atom_id res chain seq x y z
N MET A 1 -39.85 -35.99 -35.62
CA MET A 1 -40.20 -34.73 -34.93
C MET A 1 -40.86 -33.82 -35.95
N SER A 2 -42.06 -33.36 -35.67
CA SER A 2 -42.79 -32.44 -36.55
C SER A 2 -42.26 -31.00 -36.40
N LEU A 3 -42.52 -30.15 -37.40
CA LEU A 3 -42.17 -28.72 -37.32
C LEU A 3 -42.82 -28.05 -36.10
N ALA A 4 -44.04 -28.45 -35.75
CA ALA A 4 -44.76 -27.94 -34.58
C ALA A 4 -44.08 -28.33 -33.26
N GLU A 5 -43.59 -29.57 -33.15
CA GLU A 5 -42.83 -30.03 -31.97
C GLU A 5 -41.52 -29.26 -31.81
N ALA A 6 -40.80 -29.00 -32.91
CA ALA A 6 -39.55 -28.23 -32.87
C ALA A 6 -39.78 -26.78 -32.43
N VAL A 7 -40.85 -26.13 -32.91
CA VAL A 7 -41.22 -24.76 -32.50
C VAL A 7 -41.60 -24.71 -31.01
N ALA A 8 -42.35 -25.69 -30.52
CA ALA A 8 -42.71 -25.76 -29.11
C ALA A 8 -41.48 -25.88 -28.19
N GLN A 9 -40.50 -26.71 -28.55
CA GLN A 9 -39.25 -26.86 -27.79
C GLN A 9 -38.42 -25.57 -27.77
N ILE A 10 -38.41 -24.81 -28.88
CA ILE A 10 -37.70 -23.53 -28.96
C ILE A 10 -38.34 -22.50 -28.03
N GLU A 11 -39.68 -22.43 -27.98
CA GLU A 11 -40.36 -21.51 -27.06
C GLU A 11 -40.17 -21.92 -25.59
N GLU A 12 -40.20 -23.22 -25.28
CA GLU A 12 -39.91 -23.72 -23.94
C GLU A 12 -38.49 -23.37 -23.50
N LEU A 13 -37.50 -23.60 -24.37
CA LEU A 13 -36.10 -23.25 -24.11
C LEU A 13 -35.92 -21.74 -23.88
N LYS A 14 -36.61 -20.91 -24.65
CA LYS A 14 -36.58 -19.45 -24.52
C LYS A 14 -37.16 -19.00 -23.18
N VAL A 15 -38.29 -19.56 -22.75
CA VAL A 15 -38.87 -19.26 -21.44
C VAL A 15 -37.92 -19.69 -20.31
N HIS A 16 -37.30 -20.86 -20.43
CA HIS A 16 -36.34 -21.33 -19.44
C HIS A 16 -35.11 -20.41 -19.34
N MET A 17 -34.54 -19.98 -20.48
CA MET A 17 -33.43 -19.02 -20.49
C MET A 17 -33.82 -17.68 -19.87
N GLN A 18 -35.02 -17.17 -20.16
CA GLN A 18 -35.53 -15.94 -19.56
C GLN A 18 -35.68 -16.07 -18.05
N SER A 19 -36.14 -17.22 -17.56
CA SER A 19 -36.24 -17.50 -16.12
C SER A 19 -34.88 -17.52 -15.43
N ILE A 20 -33.86 -18.13 -16.05
CA ILE A 20 -32.49 -18.17 -15.50
C ILE A 20 -31.89 -16.76 -15.44
N ILE A 21 -32.09 -15.95 -16.50
CA ILE A 21 -31.60 -14.57 -16.53
C ILE A 21 -32.26 -13.74 -15.42
N ALA A 22 -33.57 -13.90 -15.21
CA ALA A 22 -34.28 -13.20 -14.13
C ALA A 22 -33.71 -13.57 -12.75
N ALA A 23 -33.56 -14.86 -12.47
CA ALA A 23 -33.01 -15.33 -11.21
C ALA A 23 -31.58 -14.81 -10.96
N PHE A 24 -30.73 -14.80 -12.00
CA PHE A 24 -29.37 -14.27 -11.86
C PHE A 24 -29.36 -12.77 -11.59
N ARG A 25 -30.25 -12.00 -12.22
CA ARG A 25 -30.39 -10.55 -11.95
C ARG A 25 -30.80 -10.28 -10.51
N GLU A 26 -31.75 -11.04 -9.97
CA GLU A 26 -32.17 -10.93 -8.57
C GLU A 26 -31.04 -11.25 -7.60
N GLN A 27 -30.25 -12.30 -7.88
CA GLN A 27 -29.07 -12.61 -7.06
C GLN A 27 -28.03 -11.49 -7.07
N MET A 28 -27.74 -10.91 -8.25
CA MET A 28 -26.81 -9.80 -8.37
C MET A 28 -27.28 -8.55 -7.61
N GLU A 29 -28.58 -8.28 -7.64
CA GLU A 29 -29.19 -7.16 -6.90
C GLU A 29 -29.08 -7.39 -5.38
N TYR A 30 -29.37 -8.60 -4.91
CA TYR A 30 -29.15 -8.98 -3.50
C TYR A 30 -27.69 -8.78 -3.06
N PHE A 31 -26.71 -9.24 -3.84
CA PHE A 31 -25.30 -9.07 -3.50
C PHE A 31 -24.88 -7.60 -3.48
N TYR A 32 -25.42 -6.78 -4.37
CA TYR A 32 -25.14 -5.34 -4.39
C TYR A 32 -25.68 -4.64 -3.14
N ASP A 33 -26.87 -5.02 -2.68
CA ASP A 33 -27.46 -4.50 -1.45
C ASP A 33 -26.65 -4.90 -0.21
N GLU A 34 -26.19 -6.15 -0.15
CA GLU A 34 -25.34 -6.64 0.94
C GLU A 34 -23.98 -5.91 0.98
N LEU A 35 -23.34 -5.72 -0.18
CA LEU A 35 -22.11 -4.93 -0.29
C LEU A 35 -22.32 -3.48 0.12
N THR A 36 -23.48 -2.90 -0.21
CA THR A 36 -23.83 -1.53 0.17
C THR A 36 -24.02 -1.41 1.68
N LEU A 37 -24.66 -2.38 2.32
CA LEU A 37 -24.81 -2.45 3.78
C LEU A 37 -23.46 -2.59 4.47
N PHE A 38 -22.61 -3.51 3.99
CA PHE A 38 -21.27 -3.72 4.52
C PHE A 38 -20.41 -2.45 4.43
N LYS A 39 -20.41 -1.79 3.26
CA LYS A 39 -19.71 -0.53 3.06
C LYS A 39 -20.18 0.57 4.02
N ARG A 40 -21.49 0.69 4.26
CA ARG A 40 -22.05 1.64 5.23
C ARG A 40 -21.59 1.33 6.64
N ALA A 41 -21.60 0.06 7.04
CA ALA A 41 -21.15 -0.36 8.36
C ALA A 41 -19.68 0.00 8.60
N ILE A 42 -18.81 -0.22 7.59
CA ILE A 42 -17.40 0.18 7.66
C ILE A 42 -17.28 1.70 7.79
N GLN A 43 -17.95 2.49 6.95
CA GLN A 43 -17.87 3.96 7.02
C GLN A 43 -18.37 4.51 8.37
N THR A 44 -19.37 3.87 8.96
CA THR A 44 -19.87 4.23 10.29
C THR A 44 -18.84 3.88 11.38
N ASN A 45 -18.12 2.76 11.21
CA ASN A 45 -17.04 2.36 12.09
C ASN A 45 -15.77 3.22 11.91
N ASP A 46 -15.50 3.72 10.70
CA ASP A 46 -14.41 4.66 10.42
C ASP A 46 -14.57 5.96 11.22
N SER A 47 -15.82 6.42 11.40
CA SER A 47 -16.14 7.53 12.31
C SER A 47 -15.90 7.20 13.80
N ILE A 48 -15.91 5.92 14.19
CA ILE A 48 -15.65 5.47 15.58
C ILE A 48 -14.15 5.17 15.78
N THR A 49 -13.43 4.74 14.74
CA THR A 49 -11.98 4.46 14.78
C THR A 49 -11.11 5.71 14.60
N GLU A 50 -11.60 6.81 14.01
CA GLU A 50 -10.85 8.08 13.99
C GLU A 50 -10.53 8.61 15.40
N ASN A 51 -11.30 8.23 16.43
CA ASN A 51 -11.05 8.60 17.83
C ASN A 51 -10.09 7.64 18.56
N ARG A 52 -9.69 6.54 17.92
CA ARG A 52 -8.68 5.60 18.42
C ARG A 52 -7.42 5.71 17.57
N ARG A 53 -6.87 6.93 17.44
CA ARG A 53 -5.50 7.13 16.94
C ARG A 53 -4.54 6.52 17.95
N VAL A 54 -4.32 5.21 17.83
CA VAL A 54 -3.19 4.52 18.44
C VAL A 54 -1.97 5.28 17.94
N LYS A 55 -1.29 5.99 18.84
CA LYS A 55 -0.03 6.64 18.52
C LYS A 55 0.92 5.54 18.09
N VAL A 56 1.27 5.50 16.80
CA VAL A 56 2.28 4.58 16.29
C VAL A 56 3.59 4.96 16.99
N PRO A 57 4.24 4.02 17.70
CA PRO A 57 5.53 4.29 18.32
C PRO A 57 6.53 4.72 17.25
N GLU A 58 7.29 5.78 17.54
CA GLU A 58 8.35 6.22 16.63
C GLU A 58 9.44 5.13 16.51
N PRO A 59 9.98 4.91 15.31
CA PRO A 59 11.06 3.96 15.09
C PRO A 59 12.33 4.44 15.79
N LYS A 60 13.22 3.49 16.08
CA LYS A 60 14.49 3.82 16.76
C LYS A 60 15.35 4.71 15.86
N PRO A 61 16.03 5.73 16.42
CA PRO A 61 16.92 6.57 15.64
C PRO A 61 18.11 5.76 15.12
N PHE A 62 18.45 5.96 13.85
CA PHE A 62 19.65 5.40 13.25
C PHE A 62 20.89 6.17 13.74
N ALA A 63 21.81 5.48 14.39
CA ALA A 63 23.01 6.08 14.97
C ALA A 63 24.14 6.36 13.95
N GLY A 64 23.89 6.15 12.65
CA GLY A 64 24.89 6.37 11.60
C GLY A 64 26.01 5.31 11.55
N ALA A 65 25.80 4.14 12.15
CA ALA A 65 26.78 3.07 12.09
C ALA A 65 26.90 2.53 10.66
N ARG A 66 28.12 2.36 10.15
CA ARG A 66 28.40 1.70 8.86
C ARG A 66 28.26 0.17 8.98
N ASN A 67 27.07 -0.27 9.38
CA ASN A 67 26.72 -1.67 9.60
C ASN A 67 25.48 -2.00 8.77
N ALA A 68 25.61 -2.93 7.82
CA ALA A 68 24.53 -3.31 6.91
C ALA A 68 23.27 -3.77 7.63
N LYS A 69 23.46 -4.53 8.72
CA LYS A 69 22.35 -5.08 9.50
C LYS A 69 21.59 -4.00 10.26
N GLU A 70 22.29 -3.02 10.81
CA GLU A 70 21.64 -1.90 11.52
C GLU A 70 20.90 -0.99 10.54
N LEU A 71 21.48 -0.75 9.36
CA LEU A 71 20.83 0.03 8.32
C LEU A 71 19.58 -0.68 7.79
N GLU A 72 19.65 -1.98 7.53
CA GLU A 72 18.52 -2.79 7.07
C GLU A 72 17.38 -2.80 8.11
N ASN A 73 17.72 -3.02 9.40
CA ASN A 73 16.73 -2.94 10.48
C ASN A 73 16.05 -1.57 10.54
N PHE A 74 16.82 -0.49 10.38
CA PHE A 74 16.26 0.87 10.39
C PHE A 74 15.33 1.12 9.20
N LEU A 75 15.73 0.72 7.99
CA LEU A 75 14.88 0.86 6.80
C LEU A 75 13.58 0.08 6.95
N TRP A 76 13.65 -1.14 7.50
CA TRP A 76 12.48 -1.95 7.80
C TRP A 76 11.56 -1.28 8.83
N ASP A 77 12.11 -0.80 9.95
CA ASP A 77 11.35 -0.12 11.00
C ASP A 77 10.62 1.13 10.46
N MET A 78 11.28 1.90 9.58
CA MET A 78 10.70 3.09 8.95
C MET A 78 9.58 2.73 7.96
N GLU A 79 9.73 1.67 7.17
CA GLU A 79 8.69 1.21 6.24
C GLU A 79 7.43 0.77 7.01
N GLN A 80 7.60 0.03 8.11
CA GLN A 80 6.50 -0.35 8.99
C GLN A 80 5.84 0.87 9.64
N TYR A 81 6.64 1.85 10.07
CA TYR A 81 6.13 3.09 10.65
C TYR A 81 5.25 3.87 9.67
N PHE A 82 5.71 4.09 8.43
CA PHE A 82 4.92 4.81 7.43
C PHE A 82 3.63 4.08 7.07
N SER A 83 3.69 2.74 6.99
CA SER A 83 2.52 1.89 6.74
C SER A 83 1.49 2.00 7.87
N ALA A 84 1.93 1.87 9.13
CA ALA A 84 1.05 1.91 10.30
C ALA A 84 0.50 3.33 10.58
N ALA A 85 1.28 4.36 10.29
CA ALA A 85 0.89 5.75 10.53
C ALA A 85 -0.02 6.33 9.43
N HIS A 86 -0.30 5.57 8.37
CA HIS A 86 -1.02 6.04 7.17
C HIS A 86 -0.45 7.35 6.61
N ILE A 87 0.85 7.61 6.81
CA ILE A 87 1.50 8.82 6.33
C ILE A 87 1.77 8.62 4.84
N PRO A 88 1.09 9.37 3.94
CA PRO A 88 1.45 9.32 2.53
C PRO A 88 2.88 9.84 2.40
N ILE A 89 3.79 8.97 1.97
CA ILE A 89 5.24 9.21 1.82
C ILE A 89 5.55 10.54 1.10
N LYS A 90 4.64 10.98 0.21
CA LYS A 90 4.75 12.26 -0.51
C LYS A 90 4.60 13.52 0.34
N LYS A 91 3.99 13.45 1.53
CA LYS A 91 3.43 14.64 2.18
C LYS A 91 4.16 15.13 3.42
N GLU A 92 5.15 14.41 3.94
CA GLU A 92 5.82 14.85 5.17
C GLU A 92 7.32 14.47 5.26
N LEU A 93 8.06 14.53 4.15
CA LEU A 93 9.51 14.76 4.23
C LEU A 93 9.85 16.24 4.48
N GLN A 94 9.03 16.90 5.31
CA GLN A 94 9.24 18.24 5.86
C GLN A 94 9.46 18.18 7.39
N SER A 95 9.74 16.99 7.93
CA SER A 95 10.33 16.88 9.25
C SER A 95 11.80 17.33 9.19
N PRO A 96 12.30 18.13 10.16
CA PRO A 96 13.71 18.53 10.26
C PRO A 96 14.68 17.34 10.28
N ALA A 97 14.18 16.13 10.53
CA ALA A 97 14.97 14.90 10.49
C ALA A 97 15.56 14.59 9.10
N CYS A 98 14.96 15.09 8.01
CA CYS A 98 15.41 14.79 6.65
C CYS A 98 16.33 15.85 6.03
N THR A 99 16.70 16.91 6.75
CA THR A 99 17.62 17.93 6.24
C THR A 99 19.08 17.71 6.69
N CYS A 100 19.39 16.69 7.50
CA CYS A 100 20.66 16.65 8.25
C CYS A 100 21.45 15.33 8.25
N LEU A 101 21.24 14.37 7.34
CA LEU A 101 22.16 13.21 7.28
C LEU A 101 23.55 13.53 6.69
N ALA A 102 23.80 14.79 6.31
CA ALA A 102 25.13 15.34 6.06
C ALA A 102 25.56 16.24 7.24
N MET A 103 25.80 15.65 8.39
CA MET A 103 26.59 16.26 9.47
C MET A 103 27.60 15.24 9.98
N VAL A 104 28.56 14.90 9.12
CA VAL A 104 29.91 14.54 9.55
C VAL A 104 30.83 15.37 8.65
N ASP A 105 31.48 16.35 9.29
CA ASP A 105 32.39 17.38 8.77
C ASP A 105 31.80 18.71 8.23
N ASP A 106 32.40 19.78 8.77
CA ASP A 106 32.07 21.20 8.69
C ASP A 106 32.25 21.82 7.29
N ASP A 107 31.42 21.47 6.30
CA ASP A 107 31.40 22.23 5.04
C ASP A 107 29.97 22.55 4.55
N LEU A 108 29.49 23.70 5.01
CA LEU A 108 28.30 24.38 4.52
C LEU A 108 28.55 24.83 3.07
N SER A 109 27.92 24.21 2.07
CA SER A 109 27.23 24.91 0.94
C SER A 109 27.01 24.12 -0.35
N ALA A 110 27.42 22.85 -0.49
CA ALA A 110 27.28 22.14 -1.78
C ALA A 110 26.41 20.89 -1.70
N GLY A 111 25.20 20.96 -2.29
CA GLY A 111 24.59 19.77 -2.92
C GLY A 111 23.47 19.04 -2.18
N CYS A 112 22.65 19.71 -1.36
CA CYS A 112 21.45 19.07 -0.81
C CYS A 112 20.37 18.93 -1.91
N VAL A 113 20.39 17.82 -2.65
CA VAL A 113 19.26 17.47 -3.52
C VAL A 113 18.08 17.13 -2.60
N PRO A 114 16.92 17.78 -2.75
CA PRO A 114 15.76 17.48 -1.92
C PRO A 114 15.38 16.01 -2.10
N ILE A 115 15.49 15.23 -1.02
CA ILE A 115 14.97 13.87 -0.99
C ILE A 115 13.45 13.99 -1.02
N THR A 116 12.83 13.67 -2.15
CA THR A 116 11.38 13.85 -2.35
C THR A 116 10.61 12.53 -2.33
N THR A 117 11.32 11.40 -2.27
CA THR A 117 10.74 10.05 -2.26
C THR A 117 11.47 9.16 -1.26
N TRP A 118 10.75 8.14 -0.76
CA TRP A 118 11.34 7.08 0.07
C TRP A 118 12.47 6.33 -0.64
N GLU A 119 12.32 6.09 -1.95
CA GLU A 119 13.36 5.44 -2.77
C GLU A 119 14.66 6.27 -2.81
N SER A 120 14.56 7.60 -2.96
CA SER A 120 15.72 8.48 -2.90
C SER A 120 16.36 8.49 -1.51
N LEU A 121 15.56 8.47 -0.44
CA LEU A 121 16.07 8.40 0.93
C LEU A 121 16.82 7.09 1.18
N ARG A 122 16.20 5.98 0.79
CA ARG A 122 16.75 4.63 0.94
C ARG A 122 18.06 4.52 0.17
N LYS A 123 18.10 4.97 -1.07
CA LYS A 123 19.30 4.97 -1.91
C LYS A 123 20.43 5.78 -1.29
N GLU A 124 20.15 7.02 -0.86
CA GLU A 124 21.14 7.89 -0.24
C GLU A 124 21.72 7.25 1.04
N LEU A 125 20.86 6.67 1.88
CA LEU A 125 21.27 5.94 3.08
C LEU A 125 22.17 4.74 2.76
N ILE A 126 21.86 3.97 1.72
CA ILE A 126 22.68 2.84 1.30
C ILE A 126 24.02 3.32 0.75
N ASP A 127 24.03 4.36 -0.09
CA ASP A 127 25.24 4.90 -0.71
C ASP A 127 26.20 5.48 0.36
N GLN A 128 25.66 6.16 1.38
CA GLN A 128 26.47 6.76 2.46
C GLN A 128 27.00 5.73 3.48
N PHE A 129 26.17 4.76 3.87
CA PHE A 129 26.48 3.86 4.98
C PHE A 129 26.94 2.46 4.55
N LEU A 130 26.76 2.10 3.26
CA LEU A 130 27.23 0.85 2.66
C LEU A 130 27.95 1.03 1.30
N PRO A 131 28.92 1.96 1.17
CA PRO A 131 29.52 2.31 -0.13
C PRO A 131 30.27 1.18 -0.86
N CYS A 132 30.48 0.00 -0.26
CA CYS A 132 31.25 -1.10 -0.86
C CYS A 132 30.70 -2.52 -0.58
N ASN A 133 29.47 -2.70 -0.09
CA ASN A 133 28.97 -4.06 0.18
C ASN A 133 28.31 -4.69 -1.05
N VAL A 134 29.10 -5.34 -1.90
CA VAL A 134 28.66 -6.18 -3.04
C VAL A 134 27.63 -7.26 -2.66
N ALA A 135 27.50 -7.63 -1.38
CA ALA A 135 26.49 -8.58 -0.93
C ALA A 135 25.06 -8.01 -0.93
N TRP A 136 24.88 -6.69 -0.82
CA TRP A 136 23.55 -6.07 -0.78
C TRP A 136 22.92 -5.96 -2.18
N VAL A 137 23.73 -5.62 -3.20
CA VAL A 137 23.32 -5.58 -4.62
C VAL A 137 22.77 -6.93 -5.10
N ALA A 138 23.25 -8.03 -4.51
CA ALA A 138 22.82 -9.38 -4.86
C ALA A 138 21.42 -9.76 -4.33
N HIS A 139 20.88 -9.05 -3.32
CA HIS A 139 19.54 -9.34 -2.77
C HIS A 139 18.42 -8.55 -3.49
N GLU A 140 18.75 -7.44 -4.15
CA GLU A 140 17.78 -6.62 -4.91
C GLU A 140 17.63 -7.09 -6.37
N THR A 141 18.44 -8.05 -6.80
CA THR A 141 18.45 -8.61 -8.17
C THR A 141 17.79 -10.00 -8.31
N LEU A 142 17.07 -10.47 -7.28
CA LEU A 142 16.23 -11.69 -7.33
C LEU A 142 14.74 -11.32 -7.33
#